data_AF-K9W4G2-F1
#
_entry.id   AF-K9W4G2-F1
#
_cell.length_a   1.000
_cell.length_b   1.000
_cell.length_c   1.000
_cell.angle_alpha   90.00
_cell.angle_beta   90.00
_cell.angle_gamma   90.00
#
_symmetry.space_group_name_H-M   'P 1'
#
loop_
_entity.id
_entity.type
_entity.pdbx_description
1 polymer ?
#
loop_
_entity_poly.entity_id
_entity_poly.type
_entity_poly.pdbx_seq_one_letter_code
_entity_poly.pdbx_strand_id
1 'polypeptide(L)'
;MLFNSMLTRVLSLAIALISFTATAQAQVLSIPEGTDGLSPIAGKITKVEQRRIPLGDAVTGSETRVNLQFNLAGCLDKLMPLVTYSQIKNRRVTFYVTAINAHNEASKRARCIAIPQASAQVSVPGVFSRNQIKVVFLGQPEPQTVTQRK
;
A
#
# COMPACT_ATOMS: atom_id res chain seq x y z
N MET A 1 36.36 -56.50 32.84
CA MET A 1 35.09 -56.74 32.11
C MET A 1 34.01 -55.90 32.77
N LEU A 2 33.46 -54.96 32.00
CA LEU A 2 32.30 -54.14 32.33
C LEU A 2 31.04 -55.02 32.44
N PHE A 3 30.11 -54.70 33.35
CA PHE A 3 28.71 -54.36 33.03
C PHE A 3 27.79 -54.30 34.27
N ASN A 4 26.72 -53.50 34.10
CA ASN A 4 25.45 -53.41 34.86
C ASN A 4 25.44 -52.42 36.04
N SER A 5 24.43 -51.56 36.24
CA SER A 5 23.15 -51.38 35.55
C SER A 5 22.56 -50.00 35.92
N MET A 6 21.86 -49.43 34.94
CA MET A 6 20.88 -48.34 34.97
C MET A 6 20.30 -47.91 36.34
N LEU A 7 20.24 -46.57 36.54
CA LEU A 7 19.05 -45.93 37.10
C LEU A 7 18.83 -44.54 36.44
N THR A 8 17.91 -44.54 35.50
CA THR A 8 17.11 -43.43 34.99
C THR A 8 16.64 -42.46 36.07
N ARG A 9 16.70 -41.12 35.87
CA ARG A 9 15.65 -40.13 36.26
C ARG A 9 15.76 -38.79 35.48
N VAL A 10 14.95 -38.69 34.41
CA VAL A 10 14.04 -37.57 34.04
C VAL A 10 14.59 -36.14 34.21
N LEU A 11 15.17 -35.53 33.17
CA LEU A 11 14.49 -34.70 32.16
C LEU A 11 13.39 -33.78 32.73
N SER A 12 13.77 -32.64 33.29
CA SER A 12 12.86 -31.53 33.59
C SER A 12 13.30 -30.28 32.80
N LEU A 13 13.17 -30.35 31.47
CA LEU A 13 13.34 -29.19 30.61
C LEU A 13 12.02 -28.41 30.63
N ALA A 14 11.88 -27.48 31.58
CA ALA A 14 10.80 -26.51 31.60
C ALA A 14 11.01 -25.53 30.44
N ILE A 15 10.57 -25.90 29.24
CA ILE A 15 10.42 -24.95 28.15
C ILE A 15 9.17 -24.13 28.48
N ALA A 16 9.40 -22.99 29.12
CA ALA A 16 8.42 -21.93 29.21
C ALA A 16 8.02 -21.54 27.78
N LEU A 17 6.88 -22.05 27.33
CA LEU A 17 6.18 -21.58 26.14
C LEU A 17 5.75 -20.14 26.41
N ILE A 18 6.63 -19.19 26.10
CA ILE A 18 6.28 -17.78 25.99
C ILE A 18 5.42 -17.68 24.73
N SER A 19 4.11 -17.83 24.92
CA SER A 19 3.10 -17.57 23.91
C SER A 19 3.12 -16.07 23.59
N PHE A 20 3.87 -15.67 22.57
CA PHE A 20 3.79 -14.31 22.04
C PHE A 20 2.43 -14.14 21.35
N THR A 21 1.45 -13.60 22.06
CA THR A 21 0.21 -13.12 21.46
C THR A 21 0.53 -11.83 20.69
N ALA A 22 0.79 -11.98 19.39
CA ALA A 22 0.95 -10.85 18.49
C ALA A 22 -0.39 -10.09 18.41
N THR A 23 -0.53 -9.02 19.20
CA THR A 23 -1.66 -8.10 19.08
C THR A 23 -1.41 -7.21 17.88
N ALA A 24 -2.08 -7.50 16.76
CA ALA A 24 -2.14 -6.58 15.64
C ALA A 24 -2.96 -5.36 16.07
N GLN A 25 -2.29 -4.29 16.52
CA GLN A 25 -2.95 -3.03 16.81
C GLN A 25 -3.38 -2.41 15.49
N ALA A 26 -4.70 -2.36 15.26
CA ALA A 26 -5.27 -1.55 14.18
C ALA A 26 -4.97 -0.08 14.50
N GLN A 27 -4.04 0.53 13.76
CA GLN A 27 -3.79 1.96 13.88
C GLN A 27 -5.05 2.71 13.42
N VAL A 28 -5.79 3.28 14.37
CA VAL A 28 -6.90 4.19 14.07
C VAL A 28 -6.30 5.49 13.54
N LEU A 29 -6.45 5.71 12.24
CA LEU A 29 -5.93 6.89 11.58
C LEU A 29 -6.93 8.05 11.77
N SER A 30 -6.59 9.04 12.59
CA SER A 30 -7.41 10.25 12.71
C SER A 30 -7.25 11.14 11.47
N ILE A 31 -8.37 11.54 10.88
CA ILE A 31 -8.39 12.41 9.70
C ILE A 31 -8.42 13.87 10.19
N PRO A 32 -7.45 14.73 9.80
CA PRO A 32 -7.46 16.13 10.18
C PRO A 32 -8.72 16.87 9.69
N GLU A 33 -9.18 17.86 10.44
CA GLU A 33 -10.27 18.74 9.98
C GLU A 33 -9.90 19.46 8.67
N GLY A 34 -10.88 19.68 7.80
CA GLY A 34 -10.66 20.34 6.50
C GLY A 34 -9.85 19.49 5.50
N THR A 35 -9.75 18.18 5.75
CA THR A 35 -9.26 17.21 4.78
C THR A 35 -10.35 16.98 3.72
N ASP A 36 -10.06 17.36 2.48
CA ASP A 36 -10.93 17.07 1.35
C ASP A 36 -10.47 15.76 0.70
N GLY A 37 -11.37 14.78 0.66
CA GLY A 37 -11.27 13.60 -0.20
C GLY A 37 -11.21 12.27 0.53
N LEU A 38 -12.27 11.48 0.38
CA LEU A 38 -12.17 10.03 0.09
C LEU A 38 -12.16 9.79 -1.44
N SER A 39 -12.01 10.87 -2.21
CA SER A 39 -12.23 11.03 -3.64
C SER A 39 -10.94 11.55 -4.29
N PRO A 40 -10.66 11.22 -5.56
CA PRO A 40 -9.34 10.93 -6.06
C PRO A 40 -8.59 12.19 -6.39
N ILE A 41 -7.41 12.23 -5.82
CA ILE A 41 -6.33 13.02 -6.36
C ILE A 41 -5.92 12.38 -7.69
N ALA A 42 -5.92 13.17 -8.76
CA ALA A 42 -5.44 12.72 -10.05
C ALA A 42 -3.99 12.25 -9.92
N GLY A 43 -3.77 10.97 -10.23
CA GLY A 43 -2.46 10.36 -10.17
C GLY A 43 -2.00 9.87 -11.53
N LYS A 44 -0.69 9.65 -11.65
CA LYS A 44 -0.09 8.95 -12.78
C LYS A 44 0.90 7.91 -12.27
N ILE A 45 1.12 6.89 -13.08
CA ILE A 45 2.14 5.89 -12.78
C ILE A 45 3.45 6.39 -13.34
N THR A 46 4.47 6.48 -12.49
CA THR A 46 5.80 6.98 -12.86
C THR A 46 6.79 5.85 -13.09
N LYS A 47 6.62 4.70 -12.43
CA LYS A 47 7.52 3.56 -12.55
C LYS A 47 6.80 2.24 -12.29
N VAL A 48 7.22 1.20 -12.99
CA VAL A 48 6.84 -0.18 -12.72
C VAL A 48 8.14 -0.97 -12.53
N GLU A 49 8.25 -1.67 -11.41
CA GLU A 49 9.41 -2.47 -11.05
C GLU A 49 8.98 -3.90 -10.75
N GLN A 50 9.81 -4.87 -11.12
CA GLN A 50 9.61 -6.27 -10.78
C GLN A 50 10.71 -6.67 -9.82
N ARG A 51 10.34 -7.30 -8.71
CA ARG A 51 11.29 -7.70 -7.67
C ARG A 51 11.06 -9.15 -7.27
N ARG A 52 12.16 -9.87 -7.05
CA ARG A 52 12.13 -11.17 -6.37
C ARG A 52 12.07 -10.94 -4.87
N ILE A 53 11.11 -11.57 -4.21
CA ILE A 53 10.91 -11.50 -2.76
C ILE A 53 11.20 -12.86 -2.14
N PRO A 54 12.03 -12.95 -1.09
CA PRO A 54 12.24 -14.20 -0.39
C PRO A 54 10.95 -14.61 0.34
N LEU A 55 10.51 -15.85 0.14
CA LEU A 55 9.43 -16.52 0.84
C LEU A 55 10.06 -17.66 1.67
N GLY A 56 10.51 -17.33 2.88
CA GLY A 56 11.23 -18.27 3.75
C GLY A 56 12.63 -18.62 3.26
N ASP A 57 13.07 -19.85 3.54
CA ASP A 57 14.49 -20.24 3.46
C ASP A 57 14.99 -20.58 2.05
N ALA A 58 14.09 -20.80 1.07
CA ALA A 58 14.52 -21.21 -0.28
C ALA A 58 13.60 -20.79 -1.44
N VAL A 59 12.35 -20.39 -1.19
CA VAL A 59 11.41 -20.05 -2.28
C VAL A 59 11.49 -18.56 -2.56
N THR A 60 11.77 -18.16 -3.80
CA THR A 60 11.68 -16.75 -4.21
C THR A 60 10.34 -16.51 -4.88
N GLY A 61 9.46 -15.76 -4.21
CA GLY A 61 8.29 -15.17 -4.84
C GLY A 61 8.70 -14.04 -5.79
N SER A 62 7.75 -13.58 -6.60
CA SER A 62 7.90 -12.37 -7.40
C SER A 62 6.80 -11.39 -7.04
N GLU A 63 7.12 -10.10 -7.01
CA GLU A 63 6.15 -9.02 -6.88
C GLU A 63 6.39 -7.96 -7.96
N THR A 64 5.32 -7.29 -8.34
CA THR A 64 5.37 -6.10 -9.17
C THR A 64 5.01 -4.90 -8.31
N ARG A 65 5.91 -3.91 -8.27
CA ARG A 65 5.72 -2.63 -7.60
C ARG A 65 5.39 -1.55 -8.60
N VAL A 66 4.43 -0.71 -8.27
CA VAL A 66 3.97 0.39 -9.10
C VAL A 66 4.09 1.68 -8.30
N ASN A 67 4.92 2.60 -8.79
CA ASN A 67 5.07 3.92 -8.20
C ASN A 67 4.03 4.86 -8.81
N LEU A 68 3.26 5.47 -7.94
CA LEU A 68 2.22 6.43 -8.26
C LEU A 68 2.69 7.81 -7.82
N GLN A 69 2.40 8.81 -8.63
CA GLN A 69 2.62 10.21 -8.31
C GLN A 69 1.30 10.95 -8.36
N PHE A 70 1.06 11.80 -7.37
CA PHE A 70 -0.15 12.58 -7.18
C PHE A 70 0.21 14.06 -7.18
N ASN A 71 -0.63 14.88 -7.83
CA ASN A 71 -0.54 16.33 -7.72
C ASN A 71 -1.44 16.78 -6.57
N LEU A 72 -0.88 17.46 -5.57
CA LEU A 72 -1.68 17.98 -4.46
C LEU A 72 -2.34 19.31 -4.86
N ALA A 73 -3.37 19.75 -4.14
CA ALA A 73 -4.13 20.95 -4.52
C ALA A 73 -3.44 22.25 -4.08
N GLY A 74 -2.68 22.22 -2.99
CA GLY A 74 -1.97 23.37 -2.46
C GLY A 74 -0.67 23.01 -1.72
N CYS A 75 0.04 24.03 -1.25
CA CYS A 75 1.44 23.90 -0.82
C CYS A 75 1.63 23.30 0.57
N LEU A 76 0.62 23.37 1.44
CA LEU A 76 0.67 22.77 2.77
C LEU A 76 0.02 21.38 2.79
N ASP A 77 -0.48 20.95 1.64
CA ASP A 77 -1.15 19.69 1.48
C ASP A 77 -0.20 18.51 1.72
N LYS A 78 -0.78 17.43 2.22
CA LYS A 78 -0.07 16.17 2.40
C LYS A 78 -0.91 15.01 1.92
N LEU A 79 -0.25 14.08 1.25
CA LEU A 79 -0.87 12.80 0.92
C LEU A 79 -0.97 11.96 2.19
N MET A 80 -2.19 11.72 2.63
CA MET A 80 -2.49 10.74 3.67
C MET A 80 -2.40 9.30 3.11
N PRO A 81 -2.30 8.27 3.96
CA PRO A 81 -2.07 6.89 3.56
C PRO A 81 -2.98 6.41 2.43
N LEU A 82 -2.37 5.70 1.49
CA LEU A 82 -3.04 5.21 0.30
C LEU A 82 -3.87 3.97 0.64
N VAL A 83 -5.16 3.98 0.31
CA VAL A 83 -5.99 2.77 0.37
C VAL A 83 -6.04 2.15 -1.02
N THR A 84 -5.76 0.86 -1.08
CA THR A 84 -5.57 0.15 -2.34
C THR A 84 -6.28 -1.19 -2.32
N TYR A 85 -6.88 -1.53 -3.46
CA TYR A 85 -7.39 -2.84 -3.75
C TYR A 85 -6.87 -3.27 -5.12
N SER A 86 -6.54 -4.54 -5.30
CA SER A 86 -6.06 -5.06 -6.58
C SER A 86 -6.92 -6.23 -7.04
N GLN A 87 -7.22 -6.25 -8.33
CA GLN A 87 -7.95 -7.33 -8.98
C GLN A 87 -7.12 -7.87 -10.14
N ILE A 88 -6.87 -9.19 -10.13
CA ILE A 88 -6.14 -9.88 -11.19
C ILE A 88 -7.14 -10.65 -12.03
N LYS A 89 -7.16 -10.42 -13.36
CA LYS A 89 -8.00 -11.14 -14.32
C LYS A 89 -7.24 -11.33 -15.62
N ASN A 90 -7.18 -12.56 -16.14
CA ASN A 90 -6.57 -12.89 -17.43
C ASN A 90 -5.17 -12.29 -17.63
N ARG A 91 -4.27 -12.47 -16.65
CA ARG A 91 -2.89 -11.92 -16.64
C ARG A 91 -2.80 -10.39 -16.69
N ARG A 92 -3.88 -9.69 -16.36
CA ARG A 92 -3.89 -8.23 -16.16
C ARG A 92 -4.23 -7.93 -14.71
N VAL A 93 -3.62 -6.88 -14.19
CA VAL A 93 -3.92 -6.36 -12.86
C VAL A 93 -4.57 -4.99 -12.98
N THR A 94 -5.66 -4.80 -12.23
CA THR A 94 -6.27 -3.49 -12.03
C THR A 94 -6.08 -3.10 -10.57
N PHE A 95 -5.35 -2.02 -10.32
CA PHE A 95 -5.29 -1.38 -9.01
C PHE A 95 -6.39 -0.33 -8.92
N TYR A 96 -7.22 -0.45 -7.90
CA TYR A 96 -8.16 0.58 -7.50
C TYR A 96 -7.54 1.33 -6.34
N VAL A 97 -7.33 2.61 -6.53
CA VAL A 97 -6.52 3.43 -5.64
C VAL A 97 -7.35 4.63 -5.19
N THR A 98 -7.43 4.86 -3.89
CA THR A 98 -7.92 6.12 -3.33
C THR A 98 -6.85 6.72 -2.42
N ALA A 99 -6.79 8.04 -2.43
CA ALA A 99 -5.83 8.80 -1.66
C ALA A 99 -6.52 10.03 -1.08
N ILE A 100 -6.07 10.44 0.09
CA ILE A 100 -6.65 11.55 0.84
C ILE A 100 -5.69 12.75 0.79
N ASN A 101 -6.23 13.94 0.51
CA ASN A 101 -5.46 15.18 0.54
C ASN A 101 -5.69 15.92 1.86
N ALA A 102 -4.76 15.80 2.80
CA ALA A 102 -4.85 16.46 4.10
C ALA A 102 -4.42 17.92 4.03
N HIS A 103 -4.98 18.73 4.94
CA HIS A 103 -4.65 20.14 5.14
C HIS A 103 -5.06 21.09 3.99
N ASN A 104 -6.04 20.70 3.19
CA ASN A 104 -6.57 21.53 2.10
C ASN A 104 -7.01 22.93 2.59
N GLU A 105 -7.76 23.01 3.70
CA GLU A 105 -8.21 24.30 4.24
C GLU A 105 -7.05 25.23 4.63
N ALA A 106 -5.96 24.69 5.20
CA ALA A 106 -4.77 25.47 5.49
C ALA A 106 -4.07 25.92 4.19
N SER A 107 -4.05 25.06 3.18
CA SER A 107 -3.50 25.36 1.85
C SER A 107 -4.26 26.45 1.10
N LYS A 108 -5.59 26.58 1.25
CA LYS A 108 -6.39 27.65 0.61
C LYS A 108 -5.90 29.06 0.98
N ARG A 109 -5.26 29.21 2.13
CA ARG A 109 -4.75 30.50 2.64
C ARG A 109 -3.27 30.72 2.36
N ALA A 110 -2.56 29.70 1.89
CA ALA A 110 -1.13 29.76 1.63
C ALA A 110 -0.83 30.13 0.16
N ARG A 111 0.18 30.99 -0.05
CA ARG A 111 0.70 31.25 -1.41
C ARG A 111 1.78 30.24 -1.75
N CYS A 112 1.66 29.61 -2.91
CA CYS A 112 2.57 28.55 -3.33
C CYS A 112 3.53 29.07 -4.41
N ILE A 113 4.83 28.79 -4.25
CA ILE A 113 5.83 29.01 -5.31
C ILE A 113 5.72 27.90 -6.36
N ALA A 114 5.37 26.68 -5.92
CA ALA A 114 5.06 25.53 -6.78
C ALA A 114 4.04 24.60 -6.09
N ILE A 115 3.27 23.87 -6.87
CA ILE A 115 2.33 22.86 -6.37
C ILE A 115 3.12 21.59 -6.02
N PRO A 116 3.04 21.09 -4.77
CA PRO A 116 3.78 19.91 -4.37
C PRO A 116 3.23 18.63 -5.02
N GLN A 117 4.15 17.70 -5.24
CA GLN A 117 3.82 16.36 -5.72
C GLN A 117 4.12 15.35 -4.62
N ALA A 118 3.21 14.40 -4.43
CA ALA A 118 3.40 13.28 -3.52
C ALA A 118 3.56 11.99 -4.29
N SER A 119 4.25 11.01 -3.68
CA SER A 119 4.44 9.69 -4.27
C SER A 119 3.98 8.60 -3.31
N ALA A 120 3.40 7.54 -3.86
CA ALA A 120 3.08 6.32 -3.13
C ALA A 120 3.45 5.10 -3.95
N GLN A 121 3.62 3.96 -3.29
CA GLN A 121 3.93 2.69 -3.92
C GLN A 121 2.86 1.67 -3.60
N VAL A 122 2.44 0.92 -4.62
CA VAL A 122 1.55 -0.24 -4.47
C VAL A 122 2.25 -1.48 -5.00
N SER A 123 1.99 -2.64 -4.40
CA SER A 123 2.56 -3.90 -4.84
C SER A 123 1.48 -4.95 -5.07
N VAL A 124 1.77 -5.88 -5.96
CA VAL A 124 0.95 -7.08 -6.19
C VAL A 124 1.87 -8.29 -6.38
N PRO A 125 1.55 -9.46 -5.81
CA PRO A 125 2.27 -10.70 -6.11
C PRO A 125 2.18 -11.04 -7.60
N GLY A 126 3.27 -11.50 -8.19
CA GLY A 126 3.39 -11.86 -9.60
C GLY A 126 4.20 -10.86 -10.43
N VAL A 127 4.42 -11.23 -11.69
CA VAL A 127 5.20 -10.47 -12.66
C VAL A 127 4.27 -9.89 -13.70
N PHE A 128 4.09 -8.57 -13.69
CA PHE A 128 3.26 -7.85 -14.64
C PHE A 128 4.09 -6.79 -15.36
N SER A 129 3.93 -6.70 -16.68
CA SER A 129 4.50 -5.63 -17.49
C SER A 129 3.60 -4.39 -17.48
N ARG A 130 4.15 -3.25 -17.88
CA ARG A 130 3.45 -1.95 -17.90
C ARG A 130 2.07 -1.99 -18.58
N ASN A 131 1.98 -2.68 -19.73
CA ASN A 131 0.76 -2.83 -20.53
C ASN A 131 -0.29 -3.79 -19.93
N GLN A 132 0.08 -4.55 -18.89
CA GLN A 132 -0.82 -5.45 -18.15
C GLN A 132 -1.40 -4.79 -16.90
N ILE A 133 -0.95 -3.57 -16.59
CA ILE A 133 -1.32 -2.83 -15.38
C ILE A 133 -2.28 -1.71 -15.77
N LYS A 134 -3.46 -1.72 -15.15
CA LYS A 134 -4.40 -0.60 -15.14
C LYS A 134 -4.46 -0.04 -13.72
N VAL A 135 -4.47 1.29 -13.60
CA VAL A 135 -4.75 1.95 -12.32
C VAL A 135 -6.02 2.78 -12.51
N VAL A 136 -6.97 2.58 -11.61
CA VAL A 136 -8.23 3.32 -11.53
C VAL A 136 -8.17 4.13 -10.24
N PHE A 137 -8.14 5.45 -10.38
CA PHE A 137 -8.22 6.37 -9.24
C PHE A 137 -9.69 6.56 -8.88
N LEU A 138 -10.08 6.05 -7.72
CA LEU A 138 -11.48 5.95 -7.30
C LEU A 138 -12.07 7.28 -6.82
N GLY A 139 -13.32 7.53 -7.22
CA GLY A 139 -14.14 8.69 -6.84
C GLY A 139 -14.04 9.88 -7.81
N GLN A 140 -13.49 9.68 -9.01
CA GLN A 140 -13.52 10.72 -10.05
C GLN A 140 -15.00 10.85 -10.38
N PRO A 141 -15.61 12.05 -10.34
CA PRO A 141 -16.91 12.21 -10.97
C PRO A 141 -16.78 11.68 -12.40
N GLU A 142 -17.78 10.93 -12.87
CA GLU A 142 -17.77 10.43 -14.25
C GLU A 142 -17.36 11.57 -15.18
N PRO A 143 -16.43 11.33 -16.12
CA PRO A 143 -16.04 12.38 -17.06
C PRO A 143 -17.31 12.88 -17.74
N GLN A 144 -17.68 14.13 -17.45
CA GLN A 144 -18.81 14.77 -18.10
C GLN A 144 -18.56 14.67 -19.59
N THR A 145 -19.36 13.84 -20.24
CA THR A 145 -19.31 13.71 -21.69
C THR A 145 -19.75 15.07 -22.19
N VAL A 146 -18.81 15.89 -22.68
CA VAL A 146 -19.13 17.16 -23.30
C VAL A 146 -19.94 16.81 -24.54
N THR A 147 -21.26 16.76 -24.39
CA THR A 147 -22.19 16.72 -25.50
C THR A 147 -22.02 18.06 -26.20
N GLN A 148 -21.16 18.10 -27.20
CA GLN A 148 -21.20 19.16 -28.20
C GLN A 148 -22.58 19.08 -28.84
N ARG A 149 -23.51 19.91 -28.37
CA ARG A 149 -24.73 20.20 -29.11
C ARG A 149 -24.28 20.95 -30.36
N LYS A 150 -24.41 20.27 -31.50
CA LYS A 150 -24.41 20.87 -32.83
C LYS A 150 -25.60 21.81 -32.97
#